data_AF-A0A9R0WIS7-F1
#
_entry.id   AF-A0A9R0WIS7-F1
#
_cell.length_a   1.000
_cell.length_b   1.000
_cell.length_c   1.000
_cell.angle_alpha   90.00
_cell.angle_beta   90.00
_cell.angle_gamma   90.00
#
_symmetry.space_group_name_H-M   'P 1'
#
loop_
_entity.id
_entity.type
_entity.pdbx_description
1 polymer ?
#
loop_
_entity_poly.entity_id
_entity_poly.type
_entity_poly.pdbx_seq_one_letter_code
_entity_poly.pdbx_strand_id
1 'polypeptide(L)'
;MGTRHIPLPCLYELLLGNERDRWSPEARFIEAAHNGDVGKIKKIAKELDVRGHGIPVTVANTTYMGMNALHAAAGCGSFSVFQYLVEEVKMDADLPDTAQQFTPVAHAVTNGNLPAVKYLIDHGADVHQQRAKGNITLLHAAAVHGYSEIVKFLLVRGADVHAISDLGTALADAAIRGFPSIVKILLEHNADPNKASCQFGLLSMALQKSSISWVKLLIQGGANVSGDSPQDNLLVKAAEKGLTEAIKCLLEAGANPNVPSTFGRLPIELAAEYGTREDVEILFPFTSPISTVANWSVDGIISHVKMEIKQLEDEKFVKERVSDLKRQADEAFKNQDYLNASVLYTQALKMDNFDAKLLSNRSLCWLRMGDGQRAFDDATKCKRLRPKWAKAHYREGAALMFMKKYAAAYSALSHALELDPESKETEKLFWEAMELK
;
A
#
# COMPACT_ATOMS: atom_id res chain seq x y z
N MET A 1 -8.60 -7.94 4.25
CA MET A 1 -9.46 -8.91 4.98
C MET A 1 -9.54 -10.17 4.13
N GLY A 2 -9.04 -11.31 4.63
CA GLY A 2 -9.16 -12.57 3.91
C GLY A 2 -10.59 -13.09 4.03
N THR A 3 -11.29 -13.20 2.91
CA THR A 3 -12.50 -14.02 2.85
C THR A 3 -12.12 -15.42 3.26
N ARG A 4 -12.58 -15.89 4.43
CA ARG A 4 -12.42 -17.28 4.84
C ARG A 4 -13.10 -18.14 3.78
N HIS A 5 -12.31 -18.80 2.94
CA HIS A 5 -12.80 -19.77 1.98
C HIS A 5 -13.45 -20.92 2.76
N ILE A 6 -14.76 -21.06 2.64
CA ILE A 6 -15.47 -22.19 3.27
C ILE A 6 -15.19 -23.42 2.41
N PRO A 7 -14.61 -24.50 2.96
CA PRO A 7 -14.38 -25.72 2.21
C PRO A 7 -15.68 -26.25 1.60
N LEU A 8 -15.58 -26.84 0.39
CA LEU A 8 -16.70 -27.34 -0.41
C LEU A 8 -17.77 -28.14 0.35
N PRO A 9 -17.44 -29.09 1.26
CA PRO A 9 -18.45 -29.86 1.99
C PRO A 9 -19.27 -28.99 2.93
N CYS A 10 -18.62 -28.06 3.63
CA CYS A 10 -19.29 -27.13 4.55
C CYS A 10 -20.16 -26.13 3.79
N LEU A 11 -19.74 -25.71 2.59
CA LEU A 11 -20.55 -24.85 1.74
C LEU A 11 -21.85 -25.55 1.31
N TYR A 12 -21.77 -26.83 0.95
CA TYR A 12 -22.96 -27.58 0.54
C TYR A 12 -23.87 -27.88 1.72
N GLU A 13 -23.33 -28.22 2.89
CA GLU A 13 -24.12 -28.40 4.11
C GLU A 13 -24.86 -27.11 4.50
N LEU A 14 -24.24 -25.93 4.34
CA LEU A 14 -24.88 -24.64 4.56
C LEU A 14 -26.02 -24.35 3.56
N LEU A 15 -25.87 -24.76 2.30
CA LEU A 15 -26.81 -24.43 1.23
C LEU A 15 -27.93 -25.46 1.05
N LEU A 16 -27.64 -26.73 1.30
CA LEU A 16 -28.51 -27.88 1.01
C LEU A 16 -28.97 -28.61 2.29
N GLY A 17 -28.44 -28.22 3.45
CA GLY A 17 -28.68 -28.88 4.72
C GLY A 17 -27.83 -30.14 4.92
N ASN A 18 -27.92 -30.70 6.12
CA ASN A 18 -27.06 -31.81 6.57
C ASN A 18 -27.48 -33.19 6.02
N GLU A 19 -28.68 -33.31 5.44
CA GLU A 19 -29.19 -34.56 4.89
C GLU A 19 -28.64 -34.82 3.48
N ARG A 20 -27.42 -35.38 3.40
CA ARG A 20 -26.67 -35.60 2.15
C ARG A 20 -27.40 -36.46 1.10
N ASP A 21 -28.31 -37.33 1.53
CA ASP A 21 -29.10 -38.16 0.62
C ASP A 21 -30.14 -37.35 -0.18
N ARG A 22 -30.53 -36.16 0.30
CA ARG A 22 -31.43 -35.24 -0.40
C ARG A 22 -30.72 -34.33 -1.40
N TRP A 23 -29.40 -34.31 -1.39
CA TRP A 23 -28.64 -33.49 -2.33
C TRP A 23 -28.84 -33.99 -3.76
N SER A 24 -28.77 -33.10 -4.73
CA SER A 24 -28.86 -33.50 -6.14
C SER A 24 -27.72 -34.47 -6.48
N PRO A 25 -27.90 -35.36 -7.47
CA PRO A 25 -26.84 -36.27 -7.89
C PRO A 25 -25.56 -35.53 -8.31
N GLU A 26 -25.66 -34.36 -8.94
CA GLU A 26 -24.53 -33.51 -9.31
C GLU A 26 -23.79 -32.96 -8.08
N ALA A 27 -24.51 -32.51 -7.05
CA ALA A 27 -23.89 -32.06 -5.80
C ALA A 27 -23.14 -33.20 -5.10
N ARG A 28 -23.76 -34.38 -5.00
CA ARG A 28 -23.15 -35.60 -4.44
C ARG A 28 -21.96 -36.08 -5.27
N PHE A 29 -21.99 -35.87 -6.59
CA PHE A 29 -20.91 -36.19 -7.50
C PHE A 29 -19.68 -35.31 -7.24
N ILE A 30 -19.88 -33.99 -7.14
CA ILE A 30 -18.79 -33.06 -6.81
C ILE A 30 -18.24 -33.29 -5.40
N GLU A 31 -19.10 -33.62 -4.44
CA GLU A 31 -18.69 -34.03 -3.09
C GLU A 31 -17.84 -35.31 -3.11
N ALA A 32 -18.23 -36.31 -3.91
CA ALA A 32 -17.45 -37.55 -4.06
C ALA A 32 -16.05 -37.28 -4.63
N ALA A 33 -15.94 -36.37 -5.60
CA ALA A 33 -14.66 -35.93 -6.15
C ALA A 33 -13.79 -35.22 -5.10
N HIS A 34 -14.39 -34.33 -4.29
CA HIS A 34 -13.70 -33.67 -3.19
C HIS A 34 -13.17 -34.67 -2.15
N ASN A 35 -13.97 -35.68 -1.79
CA ASN A 35 -13.61 -36.69 -0.80
C ASN A 35 -12.65 -37.77 -1.32
N GLY A 36 -12.34 -37.77 -2.62
CA GLY A 36 -11.44 -38.76 -3.20
C GLY A 36 -12.06 -40.12 -3.54
N ASP A 37 -13.39 -40.23 -3.58
CA ASP A 37 -14.10 -41.49 -3.72
C ASP A 37 -14.43 -41.80 -5.19
N VAL A 38 -13.47 -42.37 -5.91
CA VAL A 38 -13.62 -42.79 -7.32
C VAL A 38 -14.77 -43.77 -7.50
N GLY A 39 -15.03 -44.65 -6.52
CA GLY A 39 -16.13 -45.61 -6.58
C GLY A 39 -17.49 -44.91 -6.59
N LYS A 40 -17.67 -43.93 -5.69
CA LYS A 40 -18.89 -43.11 -5.61
C LYS A 40 -19.04 -42.20 -6.84
N ILE A 41 -17.95 -41.63 -7.37
CA ILE A 41 -17.97 -40.90 -8.65
C ILE A 41 -18.51 -41.79 -9.78
N LYS A 42 -17.94 -43.00 -9.95
CA LYS A 42 -18.37 -43.95 -10.99
C LYS A 42 -19.82 -44.42 -10.80
N LYS A 43 -20.26 -44.61 -9.55
CA LYS A 43 -21.65 -44.99 -9.23
C LYS A 43 -22.63 -43.87 -9.60
N ILE A 44 -22.37 -42.64 -9.15
CA ILE A 44 -23.25 -41.50 -9.42
C ILE A 44 -23.23 -41.14 -10.91
N ALA A 45 -22.10 -41.28 -11.60
CA ALA A 45 -22.04 -41.10 -13.05
C ALA A 45 -22.96 -42.06 -13.81
N LYS A 46 -23.13 -43.31 -13.34
CA LYS A 46 -24.11 -44.25 -13.92
C LYS A 46 -25.56 -43.80 -13.68
N GLU A 47 -25.83 -43.21 -12.52
CA GLU A 47 -27.14 -42.64 -12.18
C GLU A 47 -27.46 -41.42 -13.08
N LEU A 48 -26.44 -40.61 -13.40
CA LEU A 48 -26.55 -39.42 -14.24
C LEU A 48 -26.58 -39.71 -15.75
N ASP A 49 -26.01 -40.83 -16.21
CA ASP A 49 -25.93 -41.20 -17.63
C ASP A 49 -27.25 -41.78 -18.19
N VAL A 50 -28.38 -41.10 -17.91
CA VAL A 50 -29.73 -41.53 -18.32
C VAL A 50 -29.86 -41.64 -19.85
N ARG A 51 -29.09 -40.84 -20.59
CA ARG A 51 -29.10 -40.79 -22.07
C ARG A 51 -28.11 -41.75 -22.73
N GLY A 52 -27.27 -42.45 -21.95
CA GLY A 52 -26.32 -43.43 -22.46
C GLY A 52 -25.19 -42.84 -23.31
N HIS A 53 -24.73 -41.63 -22.98
CA HIS A 53 -23.59 -41.00 -23.64
C HIS A 53 -22.25 -41.63 -23.22
N GLY A 54 -22.26 -42.45 -22.17
CA GLY A 54 -21.11 -43.13 -21.62
C GLY A 54 -20.56 -42.43 -20.39
N ILE A 55 -20.06 -43.22 -19.45
CA ILE A 55 -19.55 -42.74 -18.16
C ILE A 55 -18.48 -41.65 -18.28
N PRO A 56 -17.46 -41.76 -19.16
CA PRO A 56 -16.45 -40.70 -19.30
C PRO A 56 -17.05 -39.36 -19.73
N VAL A 57 -17.99 -39.36 -20.68
CA VAL A 57 -18.65 -38.16 -21.19
C VAL A 57 -19.53 -37.53 -20.10
N THR A 58 -20.25 -38.36 -19.34
CA THR A 58 -21.07 -37.89 -18.21
C THR A 58 -20.21 -37.30 -17.10
N VAL A 59 -19.08 -37.94 -16.75
CA VAL A 59 -18.12 -37.41 -15.77
C VAL A 59 -17.57 -36.05 -16.21
N ALA A 60 -17.15 -35.92 -17.46
CA ALA A 60 -16.54 -34.69 -17.97
C ALA A 60 -17.52 -33.50 -17.97
N ASN A 61 -18.81 -33.76 -18.24
CA ASN A 61 -19.82 -32.71 -18.39
C ASN A 61 -20.62 -32.43 -17.10
N THR A 62 -20.49 -33.27 -16.07
CA THR A 62 -21.21 -33.04 -14.81
C THR A 62 -20.60 -31.86 -14.05
N THR A 63 -21.41 -30.84 -13.80
CA THR A 63 -21.03 -29.66 -13.02
C THR A 63 -22.06 -29.38 -11.94
N TYR A 64 -21.63 -28.73 -10.86
CA TYR A 64 -22.51 -28.20 -9.83
C TYR A 64 -21.96 -26.87 -9.34
N MET A 65 -22.82 -25.85 -9.26
CA MET A 65 -22.42 -24.46 -8.93
C MET A 65 -21.23 -23.95 -9.77
N GLY A 66 -21.15 -24.40 -11.02
CA GLY A 66 -20.09 -24.00 -11.94
C GLY A 66 -18.77 -24.76 -11.82
N MET A 67 -18.64 -25.68 -10.87
CA MET A 67 -17.46 -26.53 -10.68
C MET A 67 -17.68 -27.92 -11.30
N ASN A 68 -16.63 -28.49 -11.88
CA ASN A 68 -16.58 -29.90 -12.26
C ASN A 68 -15.80 -30.73 -11.22
N ALA A 69 -15.74 -32.06 -11.39
CA ALA A 69 -15.06 -32.94 -10.45
C ALA A 69 -13.56 -32.65 -10.28
N LEU A 70 -12.88 -32.19 -11.33
CA LEU A 70 -11.45 -31.90 -11.30
C LEU A 70 -11.14 -30.67 -10.45
N HIS A 71 -11.99 -29.63 -10.49
CA HIS A 71 -11.89 -28.48 -9.59
C HIS A 71 -12.00 -28.88 -8.12
N ALA A 72 -12.98 -29.73 -7.79
CA ALA A 72 -13.23 -30.16 -6.42
C ALA A 72 -12.14 -31.08 -5.87
N ALA A 73 -11.64 -32.00 -6.70
CA ALA A 73 -10.50 -32.85 -6.36
C ALA A 73 -9.22 -32.04 -6.15
N ALA A 74 -9.02 -30.97 -6.92
CA ALA A 74 -7.85 -30.11 -6.81
C ALA A 74 -7.72 -29.39 -5.47
N GLY A 75 -8.84 -29.00 -4.85
CA GLY A 75 -8.83 -28.44 -3.50
C GLY A 75 -8.35 -29.42 -2.41
N CYS A 76 -8.53 -30.72 -2.61
CA CYS A 76 -8.26 -31.75 -1.59
C CYS A 76 -7.07 -32.67 -1.87
N GLY A 77 -6.58 -32.74 -3.10
CA GLY A 77 -5.35 -33.48 -3.45
C GLY A 77 -5.50 -34.99 -3.43
N SER A 78 -6.66 -35.49 -3.83
CA SER A 78 -6.88 -36.92 -3.97
C SER A 78 -6.25 -37.45 -5.26
N PHE A 79 -5.09 -38.10 -5.14
CA PHE A 79 -4.36 -38.70 -6.27
C PHE A 79 -5.17 -39.73 -7.06
N SER A 80 -5.93 -40.59 -6.39
CA SER A 80 -6.77 -41.60 -7.05
C SER A 80 -7.81 -40.98 -7.97
N VAL A 81 -8.40 -39.84 -7.56
CA VAL A 81 -9.34 -39.11 -8.40
C VAL A 81 -8.63 -38.43 -9.57
N PHE A 82 -7.43 -37.89 -9.37
CA PHE A 82 -6.68 -37.31 -10.50
C PHE A 82 -6.33 -38.34 -11.57
N GLN A 83 -5.86 -39.54 -11.20
CA GLN A 83 -5.60 -40.60 -12.17
C GLN A 83 -6.86 -40.94 -12.97
N TYR A 84 -8.00 -41.04 -12.30
CA TYR A 84 -9.26 -41.29 -12.99
C TYR A 84 -9.67 -40.12 -13.92
N LEU A 85 -9.69 -38.88 -13.43
CA LEU A 85 -10.21 -37.74 -14.17
C LEU A 85 -9.28 -37.26 -15.29
N VAL A 86 -7.97 -37.24 -15.05
CA VAL A 86 -6.96 -36.73 -15.97
C VAL A 86 -6.46 -37.83 -16.91
N GLU A 87 -6.18 -39.03 -16.40
CA GLU A 87 -5.59 -40.09 -17.22
C GLU A 87 -6.64 -40.96 -17.93
N GLU A 88 -7.73 -41.35 -17.25
CA GLU A 88 -8.79 -42.18 -17.88
C GLU A 88 -9.82 -41.33 -18.63
N VAL A 89 -10.38 -40.29 -17.98
CA VAL A 89 -11.46 -39.46 -18.56
C VAL A 89 -10.94 -38.36 -19.48
N LYS A 90 -9.66 -37.99 -19.38
CA LYS A 90 -9.03 -36.92 -20.18
C LYS A 90 -9.73 -35.56 -20.03
N MET A 91 -10.13 -35.22 -18.80
CA MET A 91 -10.68 -33.90 -18.51
C MET A 91 -9.66 -32.79 -18.80
N ASP A 92 -10.15 -31.66 -19.31
CA ASP A 92 -9.35 -30.46 -19.51
C ASP A 92 -8.93 -29.87 -18.15
N ALA A 93 -7.62 -29.83 -17.91
CA ALA A 93 -7.01 -29.33 -16.68
C ALA A 93 -6.98 -27.80 -16.58
N ASP A 94 -7.28 -27.10 -17.69
CA ASP A 94 -7.23 -25.64 -17.80
C ASP A 94 -8.63 -25.02 -17.91
N LEU A 95 -9.69 -25.84 -17.95
CA LEU A 95 -11.06 -25.36 -17.99
C LEU A 95 -11.40 -24.62 -16.68
N PRO A 96 -11.70 -23.31 -16.70
CA PRO A 96 -12.06 -22.57 -15.49
C PRO A 96 -13.50 -22.87 -15.04
N ASP A 97 -13.73 -22.81 -13.74
CA ASP A 97 -15.08 -22.83 -13.19
C ASP A 97 -15.86 -21.56 -13.60
N THR A 98 -17.19 -21.64 -13.58
CA THR A 98 -18.01 -20.48 -13.97
C THR A 98 -18.24 -19.50 -12.83
N ALA A 99 -17.96 -19.88 -11.58
CA ALA A 99 -18.26 -19.08 -10.39
C ALA A 99 -17.17 -18.05 -10.06
N GLN A 100 -15.92 -18.50 -10.03
CA GLN A 100 -14.74 -17.70 -9.70
C GLN A 100 -13.81 -17.48 -10.88
N GLN A 101 -13.98 -18.23 -11.98
CA GLN A 101 -13.02 -18.32 -13.09
C GLN A 101 -11.68 -18.91 -12.63
N PHE A 102 -11.74 -19.86 -11.69
CA PHE A 102 -10.59 -20.60 -11.22
C PHE A 102 -10.50 -21.93 -11.95
N THR A 103 -9.33 -22.22 -12.49
CA THR A 103 -8.99 -23.53 -13.02
C THR A 103 -8.71 -24.52 -11.88
N PRO A 104 -8.68 -25.83 -12.16
CA PRO A 104 -8.29 -26.83 -11.18
C PRO A 104 -6.98 -26.50 -10.46
N VAL A 105 -5.92 -26.11 -11.19
CA VAL A 105 -4.64 -25.78 -10.56
C VAL A 105 -4.74 -24.52 -9.68
N ALA A 106 -5.55 -23.52 -10.04
CA ALA A 106 -5.81 -22.36 -9.20
C ALA A 106 -6.50 -22.75 -7.88
N HIS A 107 -7.45 -23.71 -7.89
CA HIS A 107 -8.03 -24.28 -6.66
C HIS A 107 -7.00 -25.01 -5.81
N ALA A 108 -6.08 -25.77 -6.41
CA ALA A 108 -5.01 -26.43 -5.68
C ALA A 108 -4.07 -25.41 -5.00
N VAL A 109 -3.72 -24.33 -5.70
CA VAL A 109 -2.87 -23.26 -5.16
C VAL A 109 -3.56 -22.51 -4.02
N THR A 110 -4.83 -22.13 -4.17
CA THR A 110 -5.56 -21.36 -3.14
C THR A 110 -5.81 -22.15 -1.86
N ASN A 111 -5.88 -23.48 -1.96
CA ASN A 111 -6.00 -24.38 -0.81
C ASN A 111 -4.65 -24.86 -0.26
N GLY A 112 -3.52 -24.44 -0.85
CA GLY A 112 -2.18 -24.82 -0.36
C GLY A 112 -1.80 -26.28 -0.65
N ASN A 113 -2.44 -26.91 -1.64
CA ASN A 113 -2.26 -28.33 -1.93
C ASN A 113 -1.11 -28.58 -2.91
N LEU A 114 0.13 -28.53 -2.40
CA LEU A 114 1.32 -28.74 -3.23
C LEU A 114 1.30 -30.07 -4.03
N PRO A 115 0.88 -31.22 -3.48
CA PRO A 115 0.76 -32.46 -4.26
C PRO A 115 -0.15 -32.33 -5.49
N ALA A 116 -1.32 -31.69 -5.34
CA ALA A 116 -2.24 -31.42 -6.44
C ALA A 116 -1.65 -30.46 -7.47
N VAL A 117 -1.01 -29.37 -7.02
CA VAL A 117 -0.34 -28.41 -7.90
C VAL A 117 0.72 -29.10 -8.76
N LYS A 118 1.56 -29.95 -8.14
CA LYS A 118 2.58 -30.73 -8.85
C LYS A 118 1.95 -31.63 -9.89
N TYR A 119 0.97 -32.45 -9.49
CA TYR A 119 0.33 -33.41 -10.37
C TYR A 119 -0.30 -32.72 -11.59
N LEU A 120 -1.10 -31.66 -11.39
CA LEU A 120 -1.79 -30.99 -12.49
C LEU A 120 -0.80 -30.35 -13.48
N ILE A 121 0.23 -29.66 -12.99
CA ILE A 121 1.25 -29.04 -13.85
C ILE A 121 2.09 -30.12 -14.57
N ASP A 122 2.40 -31.24 -13.91
CA ASP A 122 3.07 -32.39 -14.55
C ASP A 122 2.24 -33.06 -15.66
N HIS A 123 0.92 -32.87 -15.63
CA HIS A 123 -0.01 -33.42 -16.62
C HIS A 123 -0.55 -32.35 -17.58
N GLY A 124 0.18 -31.24 -17.75
CA GLY A 124 -0.06 -30.29 -18.82
C GLY A 124 -0.90 -29.08 -18.46
N ALA A 125 -1.29 -28.89 -17.19
CA ALA A 125 -1.94 -27.65 -16.78
C ALA A 125 -0.99 -26.45 -16.95
N ASP A 126 -1.48 -25.37 -17.57
CA ASP A 126 -0.67 -24.17 -17.84
C ASP A 126 -0.25 -23.44 -16.55
N VAL A 127 1.05 -23.22 -16.35
CA VAL A 127 1.58 -22.48 -15.20
C VAL A 127 1.33 -20.96 -15.30
N HIS A 128 1.08 -20.45 -16.50
CA HIS A 128 0.90 -19.03 -16.80
C HIS A 128 -0.55 -18.55 -16.69
N GLN A 129 -1.43 -19.40 -16.19
CA GLN A 129 -2.83 -19.07 -16.01
C GLN A 129 -3.01 -17.84 -15.11
N GLN A 130 -3.96 -17.00 -15.52
CA GLN A 130 -4.35 -15.81 -14.80
C GLN A 130 -5.87 -15.71 -14.72
N ARG A 131 -6.36 -15.32 -13.55
CA ARG A 131 -7.76 -14.94 -13.39
C ARG A 131 -7.98 -13.59 -14.08
N ALA A 132 -8.92 -13.53 -15.02
CA ALA A 132 -9.26 -12.30 -15.75
C ALA A 132 -9.59 -11.12 -14.82
N LYS A 133 -10.29 -11.40 -13.71
CA LYS A 133 -10.53 -10.40 -12.67
C LYS A 133 -9.26 -10.21 -11.84
N GLY A 134 -8.64 -9.05 -11.95
CA GLY A 134 -7.50 -8.68 -11.13
C GLY A 134 -6.14 -9.14 -11.63
N ASN A 135 -6.07 -9.80 -12.79
CA ASN A 135 -4.84 -10.35 -13.39
C ASN A 135 -4.04 -11.22 -12.40
N ILE A 136 -4.75 -12.05 -11.61
CA ILE A 136 -4.14 -12.83 -10.53
C ILE A 136 -3.58 -14.13 -11.12
N THR A 137 -2.25 -14.27 -11.12
CA THR A 137 -1.55 -15.51 -11.51
C THR A 137 -1.48 -16.51 -10.35
N LEU A 138 -1.10 -17.76 -10.65
CA LEU A 138 -0.82 -18.78 -9.63
C LEU A 138 0.24 -18.31 -8.61
N LEU A 139 1.26 -17.58 -9.08
CA LEU A 139 2.32 -17.05 -8.21
C LEU A 139 1.79 -16.01 -7.22
N HIS A 140 0.91 -15.10 -7.67
CA HIS A 140 0.24 -14.14 -6.78
C HIS A 140 -0.61 -14.87 -5.73
N ALA A 141 -1.42 -15.85 -6.14
CA ALA A 141 -2.25 -16.62 -5.22
C ALA A 141 -1.41 -17.33 -4.15
N ALA A 142 -0.29 -17.97 -4.53
CA ALA A 142 0.60 -18.63 -3.59
C ALA A 142 1.29 -17.64 -2.63
N ALA A 143 1.74 -16.49 -3.14
CA ALA A 143 2.35 -15.44 -2.33
C ALA A 143 1.37 -14.82 -1.32
N VAL A 144 0.13 -14.56 -1.76
CA VAL A 144 -0.96 -14.02 -0.94
C VAL A 144 -1.33 -14.92 0.24
N HIS A 145 -1.23 -16.23 0.09
CA HIS A 145 -1.59 -17.19 1.13
C HIS A 145 -0.41 -17.69 1.96
N GLY A 146 0.82 -17.29 1.63
CA GLY A 146 2.00 -17.70 2.41
C GLY A 146 2.55 -19.09 2.06
N TYR A 147 2.20 -19.64 0.90
CA TYR A 147 2.60 -20.99 0.50
C TYR A 147 3.99 -21.03 -0.17
N SER A 148 5.03 -20.89 0.65
CA SER A 148 6.43 -20.82 0.17
C SER A 148 6.89 -21.99 -0.72
N GLU A 149 6.49 -23.23 -0.41
CA GLU A 149 6.86 -24.38 -1.25
C GLU A 149 6.13 -24.40 -2.61
N ILE A 150 4.90 -23.87 -2.66
CA ILE A 150 4.19 -23.68 -3.93
C ILE A 150 4.84 -22.56 -4.73
N VAL A 151 5.22 -21.45 -4.10
CA VAL A 151 5.97 -20.36 -4.75
C VAL A 151 7.26 -20.90 -5.40
N LYS A 152 8.09 -21.64 -4.66
CA LYS A 152 9.30 -22.26 -5.21
C LYS A 152 8.98 -23.15 -6.42
N PHE A 153 7.98 -24.02 -6.28
CA PHE A 153 7.62 -24.94 -7.35
C PHE A 153 7.15 -24.21 -8.61
N LEU A 154 6.29 -23.20 -8.48
CA LEU A 154 5.81 -22.41 -9.61
C LEU A 154 6.95 -21.68 -10.32
N LEU A 155 7.89 -21.09 -9.57
CA LEU A 155 9.07 -20.43 -10.16
C LEU A 155 9.97 -21.42 -10.91
N VAL A 156 10.20 -22.62 -10.36
CA VAL A 156 10.94 -23.71 -11.05
C VAL A 156 10.23 -24.15 -12.33
N ARG A 157 8.89 -24.08 -12.35
CA ARG A 157 8.06 -24.38 -13.54
C ARG A 157 7.94 -23.22 -14.52
N GLY A 158 8.64 -22.12 -14.30
CA GLY A 158 8.69 -20.99 -15.23
C GLY A 158 7.61 -19.93 -15.02
N ALA A 159 6.92 -19.91 -13.87
CA ALA A 159 6.00 -18.82 -13.55
C ALA A 159 6.71 -17.45 -13.65
N ASP A 160 6.04 -16.48 -14.28
CA ASP A 160 6.58 -15.13 -14.43
C ASP A 160 6.64 -14.41 -13.08
N VAL A 161 7.86 -14.21 -12.58
CA VAL A 161 8.16 -13.50 -11.32
C VAL A 161 7.81 -12.01 -11.39
N HIS A 162 7.71 -11.45 -12.59
CA HIS A 162 7.43 -10.04 -12.84
C HIS A 162 5.98 -9.76 -13.23
N ALA A 163 5.11 -10.77 -13.24
CA ALA A 163 3.70 -10.58 -13.51
C ALA A 163 3.09 -9.55 -12.53
N ILE A 164 2.17 -8.73 -13.05
CA ILE A 164 1.53 -7.65 -12.28
C ILE A 164 0.04 -7.91 -12.22
N SER A 165 -0.48 -8.06 -11.00
CA SER A 165 -1.91 -8.04 -10.69
C SER A 165 -2.39 -6.62 -10.42
N ASP A 166 -3.70 -6.44 -10.26
CA ASP A 166 -4.28 -5.16 -9.80
C ASP A 166 -3.76 -4.74 -8.39
N LEU A 167 -3.24 -5.70 -7.62
CA LEU A 167 -2.64 -5.48 -6.30
C LEU A 167 -1.11 -5.31 -6.35
N GLY A 168 -0.50 -5.42 -7.53
CA GLY A 168 0.95 -5.34 -7.74
C GLY A 168 1.59 -6.70 -8.02
N THR A 169 2.89 -6.81 -7.75
CA THR A 169 3.69 -8.02 -7.97
C THR A 169 3.51 -9.04 -6.84
N ALA A 170 3.83 -10.31 -7.10
CA ALA A 170 3.87 -11.35 -6.06
C ALA A 170 4.82 -10.99 -4.89
N LEU A 171 5.89 -10.23 -5.17
CA LEU A 171 6.81 -9.71 -4.14
C LEU A 171 6.11 -8.70 -3.23
N ALA A 172 5.31 -7.80 -3.81
CA ALA A 172 4.52 -6.84 -3.05
C ALA A 172 3.47 -7.53 -2.18
N ASP A 173 2.77 -8.53 -2.72
CA ASP A 173 1.80 -9.32 -1.97
C ASP A 173 2.42 -9.99 -0.74
N ALA A 174 3.57 -10.64 -0.91
CA ALA A 174 4.30 -11.31 0.17
C ALA A 174 4.77 -10.32 1.26
N ALA A 175 5.29 -9.15 0.84
CA ALA A 175 5.76 -8.11 1.75
C ALA A 175 4.61 -7.40 2.50
N ILE A 176 3.49 -7.11 1.83
CA ILE A 176 2.32 -6.52 2.51
C ILE A 176 1.82 -7.47 3.60
N ARG A 177 1.89 -8.78 3.37
CA ARG A 177 1.29 -9.79 4.24
C ARG A 177 2.17 -10.33 5.36
N GLY A 178 3.48 -10.07 5.35
CA GLY A 178 4.31 -10.59 6.44
C GLY A 178 5.08 -11.87 6.13
N PHE A 179 5.36 -12.20 4.86
CA PHE A 179 5.98 -13.48 4.50
C PHE A 179 7.46 -13.36 4.09
N PRO A 180 8.42 -13.23 5.04
CA PRO A 180 9.86 -13.08 4.76
C PRO A 180 10.43 -14.20 3.89
N SER A 181 10.04 -15.45 4.14
CA SER A 181 10.56 -16.59 3.37
C SER A 181 10.20 -16.49 1.90
N ILE A 182 8.99 -15.99 1.58
CA ILE A 182 8.54 -15.80 0.20
C ILE A 182 9.24 -14.60 -0.44
N VAL A 183 9.38 -13.49 0.30
CA VAL A 183 10.17 -12.33 -0.16
C VAL A 183 11.57 -12.78 -0.55
N LYS A 184 12.23 -13.58 0.29
CA LYS A 184 13.55 -14.13 -0.01
C LYS A 184 13.57 -14.97 -1.29
N ILE A 185 12.65 -15.93 -1.41
CA ILE A 185 12.54 -16.81 -2.60
C ILE A 185 12.33 -15.98 -3.88
N LEU A 186 11.43 -15.00 -3.85
CA LEU A 186 11.14 -14.17 -5.01
C LEU A 186 12.36 -13.34 -5.43
N LEU A 187 13.08 -12.76 -4.47
CA LEU A 187 14.31 -12.01 -4.74
C LEU A 187 15.44 -12.92 -5.27
N GLU A 188 15.57 -14.15 -4.75
CA GLU A 188 16.50 -15.17 -5.28
C GLU A 188 16.17 -15.56 -6.73
N HIS A 189 14.92 -15.39 -7.15
CA HIS A 189 14.45 -15.55 -8.53
C HIS A 189 14.35 -14.21 -9.29
N ASN A 190 15.14 -13.22 -8.90
CA ASN A 190 15.28 -11.92 -9.58
C ASN A 190 14.02 -11.06 -9.61
N ALA A 191 13.09 -11.22 -8.67
CA ALA A 191 11.97 -10.28 -8.53
C ALA A 191 12.48 -8.84 -8.32
N ASP A 192 11.91 -7.89 -9.05
CA ASP A 192 12.31 -6.48 -8.96
C ASP A 192 11.61 -5.80 -7.77
N PRO A 193 12.35 -5.39 -6.71
CA PRO A 193 11.77 -4.73 -5.54
C PRO A 193 11.26 -3.31 -5.82
N ASN A 194 11.57 -2.73 -7.00
CA ASN A 194 11.20 -1.36 -7.36
C ASN A 194 9.90 -1.27 -8.17
N LYS A 195 9.36 -2.40 -8.66
CA LYS A 195 8.12 -2.45 -9.46
C LYS A 195 6.83 -2.59 -8.65
N ALA A 196 6.89 -2.50 -7.33
CA ALA A 196 5.72 -2.68 -6.49
C ALA A 196 4.71 -1.54 -6.66
N SER A 197 3.42 -1.87 -6.83
CA SER A 197 2.32 -0.88 -6.90
C SER A 197 1.96 -0.26 -5.54
N CYS A 198 2.68 -0.58 -4.47
CA CYS A 198 2.41 -0.01 -3.17
C CYS A 198 2.77 1.48 -3.17
N GLN A 199 1.79 2.33 -2.81
CA GLN A 199 1.91 3.79 -2.74
C GLN A 199 3.16 4.32 -2.01
N PHE A 200 3.74 3.50 -1.12
CA PHE A 200 4.87 3.88 -0.27
C PHE A 200 6.16 3.11 -0.57
N GLY A 201 6.25 2.29 -1.63
CA GLY A 201 7.43 1.44 -1.87
C GLY A 201 7.65 0.33 -0.83
N LEU A 202 8.29 -0.78 -1.23
CA LEU A 202 8.47 -1.93 -0.35
C LEU A 202 9.43 -1.64 0.82
N LEU A 203 10.49 -0.88 0.56
CA LEU A 203 11.51 -0.58 1.55
C LEU A 203 10.97 0.32 2.67
N SER A 204 10.15 1.32 2.31
CA SER A 204 9.47 2.18 3.30
C SER A 204 8.49 1.39 4.18
N MET A 205 7.80 0.40 3.60
CA MET A 205 6.89 -0.48 4.34
C MET A 205 7.66 -1.38 5.32
N ALA A 206 8.82 -1.90 4.91
CA ALA A 206 9.69 -2.66 5.79
C ALA A 206 10.16 -1.84 7.00
N LEU A 207 10.53 -0.56 6.78
CA LEU A 207 10.85 0.40 7.84
C LEU A 207 9.64 0.71 8.72
N GLN A 208 8.45 0.88 8.13
CA GLN A 208 7.23 1.15 8.89
C GLN A 208 6.91 0.01 9.87
N LYS A 209 7.09 -1.23 9.42
CA LYS A 209 6.95 -2.46 10.23
C LYS A 209 8.16 -2.75 11.12
N SER A 210 9.21 -1.93 11.08
CA SER A 210 10.47 -2.13 11.80
C SER A 210 11.14 -3.49 11.54
N SER A 211 10.97 -4.04 10.33
CA SER A 211 11.51 -5.36 9.96
C SER A 211 12.91 -5.24 9.35
N ILE A 212 13.95 -5.31 10.19
CA ILE A 212 15.35 -5.23 9.75
C ILE A 212 15.70 -6.33 8.74
N SER A 213 15.20 -7.55 8.95
CA SER A 213 15.43 -8.67 8.01
C SER A 213 14.88 -8.37 6.62
N TRP A 214 13.74 -7.68 6.52
CA TRP A 214 13.18 -7.27 5.22
C TRP A 214 13.94 -6.12 4.59
N VAL A 215 14.37 -5.14 5.39
CA VAL A 215 15.23 -4.05 4.91
C VAL A 215 16.50 -4.63 4.28
N LYS A 216 17.17 -5.56 4.98
CA LYS A 216 18.38 -6.24 4.47
C LYS A 216 18.10 -7.02 3.17
N LEU A 217 17.04 -7.81 3.14
CA LEU A 217 16.67 -8.58 1.94
C LEU A 217 16.35 -7.68 0.73
N LEU A 218 15.54 -6.64 0.92
CA LEU A 218 15.15 -5.73 -0.16
C LEU A 218 16.35 -4.95 -0.71
N ILE A 219 17.24 -4.46 0.15
CA ILE A 219 18.48 -3.79 -0.27
C ILE A 219 19.39 -4.76 -1.03
N GLN A 220 19.57 -5.99 -0.55
CA GLN A 220 20.31 -7.04 -1.26
C GLN A 220 19.69 -7.36 -2.63
N GLY A 221 18.36 -7.27 -2.75
CA GLY A 221 17.62 -7.42 -3.99
C GLY A 221 17.65 -6.21 -4.93
N GLY A 222 18.39 -5.14 -4.60
CA GLY A 222 18.51 -3.94 -5.44
C GLY A 222 17.38 -2.93 -5.27
N ALA A 223 16.74 -2.86 -4.10
CA ALA A 223 15.76 -1.82 -3.80
C ALA A 223 16.41 -0.43 -3.80
N ASN A 224 15.76 0.55 -4.45
CA ASN A 224 16.18 1.93 -4.47
C ASN A 224 16.08 2.55 -3.08
N VAL A 225 17.20 3.10 -2.59
CA VAL A 225 17.29 3.72 -1.27
C VAL A 225 17.11 5.24 -1.28
N SER A 226 16.97 5.85 -2.45
CA SER A 226 16.81 7.30 -2.59
C SER A 226 15.40 7.80 -2.24
N GLY A 227 14.43 6.88 -2.15
CA GLY A 227 13.00 7.18 -2.00
C GLY A 227 12.39 7.72 -3.30
N ASP A 228 11.10 7.50 -3.52
CA ASP A 228 10.39 7.96 -4.73
C ASP A 228 9.91 9.42 -4.59
N SER A 229 9.96 9.99 -3.39
CA SER A 229 9.54 11.37 -3.12
C SER A 229 10.25 11.94 -1.88
N PRO A 230 10.29 13.28 -1.71
CA PRO A 230 10.75 13.91 -0.48
C PRO A 230 9.95 13.50 0.77
N GLN A 231 8.71 13.01 0.59
CA GLN A 231 7.90 12.48 1.69
C GLN A 231 8.27 11.04 2.09
N ASP A 232 9.09 10.37 1.29
CA ASP A 232 9.48 8.96 1.48
C ASP A 232 10.99 8.80 1.68
N ASN A 233 11.58 9.71 2.44
CA ASN A 233 12.98 9.61 2.83
C ASN A 233 13.17 8.46 3.84
N LEU A 234 13.82 7.40 3.37
CA LEU A 234 14.00 6.16 4.12
C LEU A 234 14.93 6.34 5.34
N LEU A 235 15.96 7.19 5.24
CA LEU A 235 16.85 7.49 6.37
C LEU A 235 16.13 8.29 7.46
N VAL A 236 15.28 9.25 7.07
CA VAL A 236 14.40 9.97 8.01
C VAL A 236 13.52 8.98 8.77
N LYS A 237 12.83 8.08 8.07
CA LYS A 237 11.94 7.08 8.71
C LYS A 237 12.70 6.09 9.59
N ALA A 238 13.91 5.67 9.18
CA ALA A 238 14.75 4.80 9.98
C ALA A 238 15.23 5.50 11.27
N ALA A 239 15.65 6.77 11.16
CA ALA A 239 16.10 7.59 12.29
C ALA A 239 14.97 7.93 13.28
N GLU A 240 13.79 8.31 12.79
CA GLU A 240 12.58 8.54 13.61
C GLU A 240 12.17 7.31 14.44
N LYS A 241 12.46 6.12 13.93
CA LYS A 241 12.15 4.85 14.60
C LYS A 241 13.31 4.26 15.41
N GLY A 242 14.47 4.90 15.42
CA GLY A 242 15.68 4.38 16.07
C GLY A 242 16.14 3.03 15.51
N LEU A 243 16.00 2.81 14.20
CA LEU A 243 16.37 1.54 13.56
C LEU A 243 17.85 1.54 13.14
N THR A 244 18.76 1.44 14.11
CA THR A 244 20.22 1.50 13.93
C THR A 244 20.74 0.64 12.77
N GLU A 245 20.34 -0.63 12.74
CA GLU A 245 20.77 -1.56 11.69
C GLU A 245 20.21 -1.18 10.32
N ALA A 246 19.02 -0.59 10.24
CA ALA A 246 18.46 -0.11 8.98
C ALA A 246 19.20 1.14 8.48
N ILE A 247 19.57 2.05 9.39
CA ILE A 247 20.38 3.24 9.06
C ILE A 247 21.71 2.80 8.43
N LYS A 248 22.42 1.85 9.07
CA LYS A 248 23.66 1.28 8.51
C LYS A 248 23.46 0.72 7.10
N CYS A 249 22.46 -0.15 6.92
CA CYS A 249 22.20 -0.78 5.62
C CYS A 249 21.84 0.25 4.53
N LEU A 250 21.05 1.27 4.88
CA LEU A 250 20.67 2.32 3.93
C LEU A 250 21.87 3.17 3.51
N LEU A 251 22.76 3.53 4.43
CA LEU A 251 23.99 4.27 4.13
C LEU A 251 24.95 3.45 3.26
N GLU A 252 25.14 2.17 3.60
CA GLU A 252 25.95 1.23 2.79
C GLU A 252 25.41 1.09 1.36
N ALA A 253 24.10 1.18 1.19
CA ALA A 253 23.42 1.16 -0.10
C ALA A 253 23.42 2.52 -0.84
N GLY A 254 24.03 3.56 -0.26
CA GLY A 254 24.18 4.88 -0.89
C GLY A 254 23.05 5.87 -0.62
N ALA A 255 22.23 5.68 0.42
CA ALA A 255 21.20 6.65 0.79
C ALA A 255 21.84 7.98 1.23
N ASN A 256 21.28 9.11 0.76
CA ASN A 256 21.80 10.44 1.08
C ASN A 256 21.28 10.94 2.45
N PRO A 257 22.13 11.10 3.47
CA PRO A 257 21.72 11.57 4.80
C PRO A 257 21.49 13.08 4.89
N ASN A 258 21.76 13.83 3.82
CA ASN A 258 21.59 15.29 3.77
C ASN A 258 20.23 15.72 3.22
N VAL A 259 19.31 14.77 3.02
CA VAL A 259 17.93 15.07 2.61
C VAL A 259 17.08 15.24 3.88
N PRO A 260 16.46 16.40 4.11
CA PRO A 260 15.65 16.62 5.30
C PRO A 260 14.26 15.99 5.20
N SER A 261 13.60 15.83 6.35
CA SER A 261 12.20 15.48 6.46
C SER A 261 11.29 16.62 5.97
N THR A 262 9.99 16.36 5.92
CA THR A 262 8.97 17.37 5.59
C THR A 262 8.93 18.53 6.58
N PHE A 263 9.48 18.36 7.79
CA PHE A 263 9.63 19.41 8.81
C PHE A 263 10.97 20.14 8.72
N GLY A 264 11.84 19.74 7.78
CA GLY A 264 13.15 20.34 7.58
C GLY A 264 14.23 19.80 8.52
N ARG A 265 14.01 18.64 9.16
CA ARG A 265 14.99 17.99 10.04
C ARG A 265 15.77 16.91 9.30
N LEU A 266 17.08 16.92 9.42
CA LEU A 266 17.94 15.89 8.86
C LEU A 266 17.83 14.57 9.66
N PRO A 267 18.09 13.41 9.03
CA PRO A 267 18.19 12.12 9.71
C PRO A 267 19.03 12.16 10.99
N ILE A 268 20.16 12.88 11.02
CA ILE A 268 21.03 12.97 12.20
C ILE A 268 20.36 13.68 13.38
N GLU A 269 19.51 14.68 13.10
CA GLU A 269 18.78 15.41 14.14
C GLU A 269 17.64 14.56 14.70
N LEU A 270 17.00 13.76 13.85
CA LEU A 270 15.98 12.78 14.22
C LEU A 270 16.58 11.63 15.03
N ALA A 271 17.77 11.16 14.66
CA ALA A 271 18.53 10.18 15.44
C ALA A 271 18.88 10.72 16.84
N ALA A 272 19.24 12.00 16.95
CA ALA A 272 19.52 12.63 18.23
C ALA A 272 18.26 12.84 19.10
N GLU A 273 17.07 12.96 18.49
CA GLU A 273 15.79 13.09 19.20
C GLU A 273 15.19 11.75 19.61
N TYR A 274 15.09 10.81 18.68
CA TYR A 274 14.32 9.56 18.85
C TYR A 274 15.18 8.29 18.92
N GLY A 275 16.41 8.36 18.39
CA GLY A 275 17.31 7.22 18.25
C GLY A 275 18.31 7.11 19.40
N THR A 276 19.45 6.51 19.08
CA THR A 276 20.56 6.28 20.00
C THR A 276 21.75 7.17 19.67
N ARG A 277 22.69 7.29 20.61
CA ARG A 277 24.00 7.92 20.33
C ARG A 277 24.69 7.24 19.14
N GLU A 278 24.59 5.91 19.05
CA GLU A 278 25.18 5.13 17.96
C GLU A 278 24.60 5.58 16.60
N ASP A 279 23.30 5.85 16.51
CA ASP A 279 22.68 6.36 15.27
C ASP A 279 23.27 7.70 14.83
N VAL A 280 23.53 8.60 15.77
CA VAL A 280 24.17 9.90 15.51
C VAL A 280 25.62 9.68 15.05
N GLU A 281 26.36 8.79 15.71
CA GLU A 281 27.75 8.44 15.35
C GLU A 281 27.84 7.84 13.93
N ILE A 282 26.88 6.99 13.56
CA ILE A 282 26.79 6.39 12.22
C ILE A 282 26.52 7.45 11.14
N LEU A 283 25.62 8.40 11.42
CA LEU A 283 25.22 9.43 10.45
C LEU A 283 26.23 10.58 10.35
N PHE A 284 26.96 10.87 11.43
CA PHE A 284 27.90 11.99 11.53
C PHE A 284 28.91 12.10 10.37
N PRO A 285 29.67 11.05 9.99
CA PRO A 285 30.67 11.18 8.94
C PRO A 285 30.11 11.46 7.54
N PHE A 286 28.81 11.21 7.33
CA PHE A 286 28.14 11.40 6.04
C PHE A 286 27.27 12.67 5.99
N THR A 287 27.11 13.38 7.12
CA THR A 287 26.22 14.53 7.23
C THR A 287 26.98 15.85 7.20
N SER A 288 26.50 16.80 6.40
CA SER A 288 27.06 18.15 6.30
C SER A 288 26.73 18.95 7.56
N PRO A 289 27.62 19.86 8.01
CA PRO A 289 27.38 20.70 9.16
C PRO A 289 26.08 21.51 9.07
N ILE A 290 25.28 21.44 10.14
CA ILE A 290 24.04 22.20 10.27
C ILE A 290 24.37 23.56 10.87
N SER A 291 24.00 24.65 10.18
CA SER A 291 24.39 26.01 10.56
C SER A 291 23.90 26.46 11.94
N THR A 292 22.81 25.88 12.47
CA THR A 292 22.27 26.19 13.80
C THR A 292 23.03 25.48 14.93
N VAL A 293 23.81 24.45 14.61
CA VAL A 293 24.58 23.68 15.59
C VAL A 293 25.98 24.27 15.72
N ALA A 294 26.18 25.12 16.75
CA ALA A 294 27.46 25.80 16.97
C ALA A 294 28.64 24.85 17.25
N ASN A 295 28.40 23.75 17.97
CA ASN A 295 29.39 22.70 18.24
C ASN A 295 29.10 21.50 17.33
N TRP A 296 29.77 21.42 16.18
CA TRP A 296 29.60 20.31 15.24
C TRP A 296 30.39 19.05 15.67
N SER A 297 29.89 18.41 16.72
CA SER A 297 30.34 17.11 17.23
C SER A 297 29.12 16.27 17.59
N VAL A 298 29.29 14.95 17.76
CA VAL A 298 28.20 14.06 18.22
C VAL A 298 27.53 14.60 19.48
N ASP A 299 28.33 14.98 20.49
CA ASP A 299 27.82 15.56 21.74
C ASP A 299 27.16 16.93 21.54
N GLY A 300 27.71 17.76 20.66
CA GLY A 300 27.16 19.08 20.34
C GLY A 300 25.81 19.01 19.63
N ILE A 301 25.64 18.07 18.69
CA ILE A 301 24.37 17.80 17.99
C ILE A 301 23.32 17.31 18.98
N ILE A 302 23.66 16.29 19.78
CA ILE A 302 22.74 15.73 20.79
C ILE A 302 22.32 16.82 21.79
N SER A 303 23.26 17.63 22.25
CA SER A 303 22.98 18.71 23.20
C SER A 303 22.11 19.80 22.59
N HIS A 304 22.36 20.17 21.33
CA HIS A 304 21.55 21.14 20.59
C HIS A 304 20.10 20.67 20.47
N VAL A 305 19.87 19.45 19.98
CA VAL A 305 18.53 18.89 19.81
C VAL A 305 17.80 18.76 21.15
N LYS A 306 18.48 18.30 22.21
CA LYS A 306 17.89 18.25 23.56
C LYS A 306 17.49 19.63 24.09
N MET A 307 18.30 20.66 23.82
CA MET A 307 17.98 22.03 24.18
C MET A 307 16.76 22.54 23.43
N GLU A 308 16.66 22.28 22.11
CA GLU A 308 15.49 22.64 21.31
C GLU A 308 14.22 21.96 21.82
N ILE A 309 14.26 20.66 22.10
CA ILE A 309 13.13 19.91 22.66
C ILE A 309 12.71 20.51 24.01
N LYS A 310 13.66 20.76 24.91
CA LYS A 310 13.38 21.36 26.23
C LYS A 310 12.75 22.76 26.12
N GLN A 311 13.15 23.54 25.12
CA GLN A 311 12.52 24.84 24.84
C GLN A 311 11.07 24.67 24.34
N LEU A 312 10.79 23.60 23.59
CA LEU A 312 9.44 23.29 23.11
C LEU A 312 8.52 22.70 24.19
N GLU A 313 9.07 22.14 25.27
CA GLU A 313 8.30 21.69 26.44
C GLU A 313 7.76 22.85 27.29
N ASP A 314 8.39 24.03 27.23
CA ASP A 314 7.90 25.24 27.90
C ASP A 314 6.81 25.91 27.05
N GLU A 315 5.56 25.60 27.34
CA GLU A 315 4.40 26.21 26.66
C GLU A 315 4.45 27.74 26.66
N LYS A 316 4.99 28.37 27.71
CA LYS A 316 5.08 29.82 27.80
C LYS A 316 6.12 30.33 26.81
N PHE A 317 7.30 29.70 26.78
CA PHE A 317 8.34 30.01 25.79
C PHE A 317 7.82 29.83 24.35
N VAL A 318 7.14 28.72 24.06
CA VAL A 318 6.58 28.46 22.72
C VAL A 318 5.56 29.53 22.33
N LYS A 319 4.60 29.84 23.22
CA LYS A 319 3.59 30.88 22.97
C LYS A 319 4.22 32.25 22.77
N GLU A 320 5.19 32.64 23.60
CA GLU A 320 5.91 33.90 23.47
C GLU A 320 6.69 33.98 22.15
N ARG A 321 7.42 32.91 21.80
CA ARG A 321 8.22 32.85 20.57
C ARG A 321 7.36 32.85 19.31
N VAL A 322 6.27 32.08 19.28
CA VAL A 322 5.30 32.08 18.17
C VAL A 322 4.66 33.46 18.03
N SER A 323 4.28 34.09 19.14
CA SER A 323 3.74 35.45 19.15
C SER A 323 4.74 36.47 18.59
N ASP A 324 6.02 36.38 18.96
CA ASP A 324 7.07 37.26 18.45
C ASP A 324 7.34 37.06 16.97
N LEU A 325 7.45 35.81 16.51
CA LEU A 325 7.65 35.49 15.10
C LEU A 325 6.47 35.96 14.26
N LYS A 326 5.23 35.75 14.74
CA LYS A 326 4.03 36.26 14.09
C LYS A 326 4.02 37.78 14.02
N ARG A 327 4.39 38.47 15.11
CA ARG A 327 4.46 39.94 15.14
C ARG A 327 5.47 40.46 14.09
N GLN A 328 6.66 39.87 14.03
CA GLN A 328 7.67 40.23 13.05
C GLN A 328 7.21 39.93 11.61
N ALA A 329 6.52 38.80 11.41
CA ALA A 329 5.96 38.43 10.11
C ALA A 329 4.85 39.39 9.68
N ASP A 330 3.95 39.77 10.60
CA ASP A 330 2.88 40.74 10.36
C ASP A 330 3.47 42.13 10.00
N GLU A 331 4.61 42.52 10.61
CA GLU A 331 5.35 43.75 10.29
C GLU A 331 6.04 43.69 8.91
N ALA A 332 6.77 42.61 8.62
CA ALA A 332 7.36 42.37 7.30
C ALA A 332 6.29 42.39 6.18
N PHE A 333 5.13 41.77 6.43
CA PHE A 333 4.01 41.76 5.50
C PHE A 333 3.47 43.17 5.22
N LYS A 334 3.33 44.00 6.26
CA LYS A 334 2.90 45.41 6.11
C LYS A 334 3.90 46.22 5.28
N ASN A 335 5.18 45.91 5.41
CA ASN A 335 6.27 46.52 4.63
C ASN A 335 6.40 45.95 3.21
N GLN A 336 5.47 45.09 2.77
CA GLN A 336 5.48 44.39 1.48
C GLN A 336 6.69 43.46 1.26
N ASP A 337 7.42 43.12 2.34
CA ASP A 337 8.48 42.11 2.32
C ASP A 337 7.86 40.71 2.51
N TYR A 338 7.16 40.25 1.47
CA TYR A 338 6.42 38.99 1.50
C TYR A 338 7.31 37.76 1.64
N LEU A 339 8.55 37.83 1.14
CA LEU A 339 9.51 36.74 1.27
C LEU A 339 9.89 36.56 2.73
N ASN A 340 10.32 37.62 3.40
CA ASN A 340 10.68 37.57 4.82
C ASN A 340 9.48 37.21 5.70
N ALA A 341 8.30 37.78 5.43
CA ALA A 341 7.06 37.42 6.12
C ALA A 341 6.77 35.91 6.01
N SER A 342 6.93 35.33 4.81
CA SER A 342 6.71 33.89 4.60
C SER A 342 7.71 33.01 5.36
N VAL A 343 8.96 33.45 5.49
CA VAL A 343 10.01 32.76 6.26
C VAL A 343 9.67 32.78 7.74
N LEU A 344 9.29 33.95 8.28
CA LEU A 344 8.94 34.11 9.69
C LEU A 344 7.67 33.32 10.06
N TYR A 345 6.62 33.33 9.21
CA TYR A 345 5.46 32.46 9.41
C TYR A 345 5.83 30.99 9.33
N THR A 346 6.80 30.61 8.48
CA THR A 346 7.29 29.22 8.42
C THR A 346 7.99 28.82 9.70
N GLN A 347 8.79 29.71 10.30
CA GLN A 347 9.43 29.46 11.59
C GLN A 347 8.38 29.31 12.70
N ALA A 348 7.35 30.16 12.72
CA ALA A 348 6.26 30.05 13.69
C ALA A 348 5.48 28.73 13.54
N LEU A 349 5.20 28.31 12.29
CA LEU A 349 4.51 27.05 11.98
C LEU A 349 5.35 25.80 12.29
N LYS A 350 6.68 25.90 12.38
CA LYS A 350 7.52 24.80 12.86
C LYS A 350 7.32 24.55 14.36
N MET A 351 6.91 25.57 15.12
CA MET A 351 6.68 25.48 16.56
C MET A 351 5.22 25.19 16.92
N ASP A 352 4.27 25.75 16.16
CA ASP A 352 2.84 25.44 16.25
C ASP A 352 2.28 25.16 14.84
N ASN A 353 2.35 23.89 14.43
CA ASN A 353 1.92 23.46 13.10
C ASN A 353 0.39 23.40 12.94
N PHE A 354 -0.37 23.67 14.00
CA PHE A 354 -1.83 23.63 14.02
C PHE A 354 -2.48 25.03 14.06
N ASP A 355 -1.70 26.12 13.99
CA ASP A 355 -2.27 27.46 13.91
C ASP A 355 -2.75 27.79 12.48
N ALA A 356 -4.07 27.63 12.28
CA ALA A 356 -4.75 27.99 11.04
C ALA A 356 -4.56 29.46 10.63
N LYS A 357 -4.36 30.39 11.58
CA LYS A 357 -4.12 31.81 11.26
C LYS A 357 -2.76 32.00 10.60
N LEU A 358 -1.73 31.33 11.10
CA LEU A 358 -0.38 31.38 10.50
C LEU A 358 -0.40 30.82 9.08
N LEU A 359 -1.07 29.69 8.85
CA LEU A 359 -1.26 29.12 7.50
C LEU A 359 -2.02 30.08 6.57
N SER A 360 -3.11 30.69 7.06
CA SER A 360 -3.89 31.66 6.28
C SER A 360 -3.07 32.90 5.89
N ASN A 361 -2.18 33.35 6.78
CA ASN A 361 -1.31 34.51 6.52
C ASN A 361 -0.16 34.15 5.58
N ARG A 362 0.48 32.99 5.75
CA ARG A 362 1.54 32.52 4.86
C ARG A 362 1.02 32.20 3.45
N SER A 363 -0.18 31.62 3.34
CA SER A 363 -0.90 31.44 2.06
C SER A 363 -1.05 32.77 1.30
N LEU A 364 -1.40 33.85 1.99
CA LEU A 364 -1.47 35.18 1.38
C LEU A 364 -0.09 35.69 0.93
N CYS A 365 0.98 35.44 1.68
CA CYS A 365 2.33 35.80 1.27
C CYS A 365 2.70 35.12 -0.06
N TRP A 366 2.47 33.81 -0.17
CA TRP A 366 2.70 33.04 -1.41
C TRP A 366 1.93 33.63 -2.58
N LEU A 367 0.66 33.95 -2.37
CA LEU A 367 -0.19 34.54 -3.40
C LEU A 367 0.35 35.91 -3.88
N ARG A 368 0.82 36.76 -2.95
CA ARG A 368 1.44 38.06 -3.28
C ARG A 368 2.76 37.92 -4.04
N MET A 369 3.47 36.81 -3.84
CA MET A 369 4.70 36.48 -4.57
C MET A 369 4.45 35.73 -5.88
N GLY A 370 3.18 35.47 -6.23
CA GLY A 370 2.81 34.78 -7.47
C GLY A 370 2.92 33.25 -7.41
N ASP A 371 3.06 32.66 -6.22
CA ASP A 371 3.12 31.21 -6.05
C ASP A 371 1.75 30.65 -5.66
N GLY A 372 0.93 30.36 -6.67
CA GLY A 372 -0.42 29.83 -6.49
C GLY A 372 -0.46 28.45 -5.83
N GLN A 373 0.51 27.58 -6.11
CA GLN A 373 0.50 26.20 -5.59
C GLN A 373 0.79 26.17 -4.10
N ARG A 374 1.84 26.88 -3.62
CA ARG A 374 2.10 26.98 -2.18
C ARG A 374 0.98 27.72 -1.44
N ALA A 375 0.39 28.74 -2.07
CA ALA A 375 -0.79 29.42 -1.52
C ALA A 375 -1.96 28.45 -1.32
N PHE A 376 -2.21 27.59 -2.31
CA PHE A 376 -3.27 26.56 -2.26
C PHE A 376 -2.99 25.52 -1.18
N ASP A 377 -1.77 24.97 -1.11
CA ASP A 377 -1.41 23.93 -0.14
C ASP A 377 -1.61 24.40 1.31
N ASP A 378 -1.19 25.64 1.62
CA ASP A 378 -1.40 26.25 2.93
C ASP A 378 -2.88 26.55 3.20
N ALA A 379 -3.64 27.02 2.19
CA ALA A 379 -5.07 27.27 2.33
C ALA A 379 -5.86 25.99 2.59
N THR A 380 -5.57 24.90 1.89
CA THR A 380 -6.21 23.60 2.12
C THR A 380 -5.87 23.02 3.49
N LYS A 381 -4.62 23.17 3.98
CA LYS A 381 -4.25 22.84 5.37
C LYS A 381 -5.04 23.69 6.38
N CYS A 382 -5.10 25.01 6.17
CA CYS A 382 -5.87 25.94 7.00
C CYS A 382 -7.36 25.53 7.08
N LYS A 383 -7.97 25.20 5.93
CA LYS A 383 -9.37 24.74 5.83
C LYS A 383 -9.59 23.44 6.59
N ARG A 384 -8.68 22.47 6.49
CA ARG A 384 -8.78 21.21 7.26
C ARG A 384 -8.77 21.45 8.77
N LEU A 385 -7.96 22.40 9.26
CA LEU A 385 -7.88 22.73 10.68
C LEU A 385 -9.11 23.50 11.17
N ARG A 386 -9.66 24.41 10.35
CA ARG A 386 -10.84 25.21 10.69
C ARG A 386 -11.87 25.23 9.54
N PRO A 387 -12.64 24.15 9.36
CA PRO A 387 -13.56 24.02 8.22
C PRO A 387 -14.75 24.98 8.28
N LYS A 388 -15.09 25.52 9.46
CA LYS A 388 -16.15 26.53 9.64
C LYS A 388 -15.64 27.97 9.58
N TRP A 389 -14.37 28.19 9.21
CA TRP A 389 -13.80 29.54 9.12
C TRP A 389 -13.87 30.03 7.68
N ALA A 390 -14.78 30.98 7.39
CA ALA A 390 -15.00 31.51 6.05
C ALA A 390 -13.71 31.96 5.34
N LYS A 391 -12.80 32.61 6.09
CA LYS A 391 -11.50 33.06 5.57
C LYS A 391 -10.62 31.92 5.04
N ALA A 392 -10.73 30.71 5.58
CA ALA A 392 -9.96 29.56 5.10
C ALA A 392 -10.41 29.13 3.69
N HIS A 393 -11.72 29.07 3.47
CA HIS A 393 -12.31 28.79 2.17
C HIS A 393 -12.03 29.91 1.18
N TYR A 394 -12.09 31.17 1.63
CA TYR A 394 -11.70 32.32 0.82
C TYR A 394 -10.25 32.23 0.34
N ARG A 395 -9.29 31.87 1.21
CA ARG A 395 -7.87 31.71 0.82
C ARG A 395 -7.68 30.62 -0.24
N GLU A 396 -8.41 29.51 -0.11
CA GLU A 396 -8.36 28.42 -1.08
C GLU A 396 -8.94 28.86 -2.43
N GLY A 397 -10.10 29.52 -2.40
CA GLY A 397 -10.73 30.13 -3.57
C GLY A 397 -9.81 31.12 -4.28
N ALA A 398 -9.14 31.99 -3.53
CA ALA A 398 -8.19 32.97 -4.07
C ALA A 398 -6.96 32.31 -4.73
N ALA A 399 -6.41 31.25 -4.12
CA ALA A 399 -5.32 30.50 -4.72
C ALA A 399 -5.76 29.78 -6.01
N LEU A 400 -6.96 29.18 -6.02
CA LEU A 400 -7.53 28.54 -7.20
C LEU A 400 -7.83 29.53 -8.33
N MET A 401 -8.34 30.72 -8.01
CA MET A 401 -8.52 31.82 -8.96
C MET A 401 -7.20 32.19 -9.62
N PHE A 402 -6.14 32.39 -8.82
CA PHE A 402 -4.80 32.69 -9.34
C PHE A 402 -4.27 31.58 -10.26
N MET A 403 -4.53 30.32 -9.92
CA MET A 403 -4.15 29.15 -10.72
C MET A 403 -5.08 28.89 -11.92
N LYS A 404 -6.08 29.75 -12.17
CA LYS A 404 -7.07 29.61 -13.24
C LYS A 404 -7.92 28.34 -13.16
N LYS A 405 -8.11 27.81 -11.95
CA LYS A 405 -8.96 26.64 -11.66
C LYS A 405 -10.36 27.11 -11.24
N TYR A 406 -11.05 27.81 -12.14
CA TYR A 406 -12.23 28.61 -11.83
C TYR A 406 -13.42 27.79 -11.28
N ALA A 407 -13.68 26.60 -11.82
CA ALA A 407 -14.75 25.74 -11.31
C ALA A 407 -14.54 25.31 -9.84
N ALA A 408 -13.30 24.98 -9.47
CA ALA A 408 -12.94 24.66 -8.09
C ALA A 408 -12.96 25.91 -7.21
N ALA A 409 -12.49 27.05 -7.72
CA ALA A 409 -12.53 28.33 -7.02
C ALA A 409 -13.97 28.75 -6.68
N TYR A 410 -14.88 28.62 -7.64
CA TYR A 410 -16.31 28.87 -7.46
C TYR A 410 -16.89 28.04 -6.31
N SER A 411 -16.59 26.74 -6.27
CA SER A 411 -17.07 25.85 -5.20
C SER A 411 -16.55 26.27 -3.82
N ALA A 412 -15.26 26.59 -3.71
CA ALA A 412 -14.66 27.04 -2.46
C ALA A 412 -15.22 28.41 -1.99
N LEU A 413 -15.41 29.36 -2.91
CA LEU A 413 -15.94 30.68 -2.61
C LEU A 413 -17.44 30.66 -2.26
N SER A 414 -18.21 29.74 -2.85
CA SER A 414 -19.60 29.48 -2.44
C SER A 414 -19.68 29.10 -0.97
N HIS A 415 -18.86 28.13 -0.53
CA HIS A 415 -18.79 27.72 0.86
C HIS A 415 -18.29 28.84 1.78
N ALA A 416 -17.38 29.69 1.30
CA ALA A 416 -16.93 30.86 2.06
C ALA A 416 -18.08 31.86 2.31
N LEU A 417 -18.96 32.10 1.32
CA LEU A 417 -20.13 32.95 1.46
C LEU A 417 -21.23 32.33 2.32
N GLU A 418 -21.41 31.01 2.26
CA GLU A 418 -22.34 30.32 3.17
C GLU A 418 -21.95 30.51 4.64
N LEU A 419 -20.65 30.56 4.92
CA LEU A 419 -20.11 30.76 6.27
C LEU A 419 -20.03 32.23 6.70
N ASP A 420 -19.89 33.16 5.74
CA ASP A 420 -19.83 34.61 5.98
C ASP A 420 -20.49 35.37 4.80
N PRO A 421 -21.83 35.49 4.80
CA PRO A 421 -22.58 36.09 3.71
C PRO A 421 -22.33 37.60 3.53
N GLU A 422 -21.79 38.28 4.54
CA GLU A 422 -21.57 39.73 4.53
C GLU A 422 -20.21 40.12 3.92
N SER A 423 -19.36 39.14 3.60
CA SER A 423 -18.03 39.39 3.05
C SER A 423 -18.07 39.85 1.60
N LYS A 424 -18.04 41.18 1.40
CA LYS A 424 -17.95 41.83 0.09
C LYS A 424 -16.74 41.39 -0.73
N GLU A 425 -15.61 41.09 -0.07
CA GLU A 425 -14.39 40.62 -0.74
C GLU A 425 -14.59 39.21 -1.31
N THR A 426 -15.23 38.32 -0.54
CA THR A 426 -15.56 36.96 -1.00
C THR A 426 -16.60 37.01 -2.12
N GLU A 427 -17.63 37.84 -1.98
CA GLU A 427 -18.70 37.99 -2.96
C GLU A 427 -18.15 38.43 -4.32
N LYS A 428 -17.29 39.46 -4.33
CA LYS A 428 -16.65 39.94 -5.55
C LYS A 428 -15.88 38.83 -6.26
N LEU A 429 -15.04 38.10 -5.52
CA LEU A 429 -14.20 37.05 -6.10
C LEU A 429 -15.03 35.83 -6.55
N PHE A 430 -16.15 35.56 -5.87
CA PHE A 430 -17.10 34.53 -6.24
C PHE A 430 -17.76 34.81 -7.59
N TRP A 431 -18.21 36.04 -7.83
CA TRP A 431 -18.78 36.43 -9.11
C TRP A 431 -17.75 36.37 -10.24
N GLU A 432 -16.53 36.84 -9.98
CA GLU A 432 -15.42 36.70 -10.94
C GLU A 432 -15.15 35.23 -11.29
N ALA A 433 -15.17 34.33 -10.29
CA ALA A 433 -15.04 32.89 -10.53
C ALA A 433 -16.22 32.31 -11.33
N MET A 434 -17.43 32.83 -11.13
CA MET A 434 -18.61 32.40 -11.88
C MET A 434 -18.56 32.83 -13.34
N GLU A 435 -18.05 34.01 -13.65
CA GLU A 435 -17.92 34.51 -15.02
C GLU A 435 -16.84 33.76 -15.82
N LEU A 436 -15.78 33.30 -15.15
CA LEU A 436 -14.61 32.68 -15.79
C LEU A 436 -14.67 31.15 -15.90
N LYS A 437 -15.61 30.48 -15.24
CA LYS A 437 -15.64 29.00 -15.12
C LYS A 437 -16.27 28.25 -16.29
#